data_AF-A0A9D4XP53-F1
#
_entry.id   AF-A0A9D4XP53-F1
#
_cell.length_a   1.000
_cell.length_b   1.000
_cell.length_c   1.000
_cell.angle_alpha   90.00
_cell.angle_beta   90.00
_cell.angle_gamma   90.00
#
_symmetry.space_group_name_H-M   'P 1'
#
loop_
_entity.id
_entity.type
_entity.pdbx_description
1 polymer ?
#
loop_
_entity_poly.entity_id
_entity_poly.type
_entity_poly.pdbx_seq_one_letter_code
_entity_poly.pdbx_strand_id
1 'polypeptide(L)'
;RLLKRAQAESDGKTVETKKPINVKYGLNHVTYLIDQNKAQLVVIAHDVDPIELVVWLPALCRKMEIPYCIVKGKTRLGTIVHKKTAAVLCLTTVKNEDKMEFSRILEAIKANFNDKYEEYR
;
A
#
# COMPACT_ATOMS: atom_id res chain seq x y z
N ARG A 1 21.84 9.71 2.64
CA ARG A 1 21.58 8.65 3.67
C ARG A 1 22.73 7.67 3.77
N LEU A 2 23.18 7.06 2.66
CA LEU A 2 24.26 6.07 2.66
C LEU A 2 25.61 6.68 3.11
N LEU A 3 25.94 7.89 2.63
CA LEU A 3 27.17 8.59 3.03
C LEU A 3 27.23 8.89 4.54
N LYS A 4 26.11 9.36 5.12
CA LYS A 4 25.98 9.60 6.57
C LYS A 4 26.06 8.31 7.40
N ARG A 5 25.60 7.18 6.86
CA ARG A 5 25.72 5.87 7.51
C ARG A 5 27.16 5.37 7.47
N ALA A 6 27.81 5.45 6.31
CA ALA A 6 29.20 5.06 6.14
C ALA A 6 30.14 5.87 7.07
N GLN A 7 29.91 7.17 7.21
CA GLN A 7 30.66 8.03 8.15
C GLN A 7 30.42 7.65 9.62
N ALA A 8 29.18 7.33 9.99
CA ALA A 8 28.87 6.95 11.37
C ALA A 8 29.37 5.53 11.74
N GLU A 9 29.41 4.61 10.77
CA GLU A 9 30.08 3.32 10.90
C GLU A 9 31.60 3.48 11.04
N SER A 10 32.23 4.37 10.27
CA SER A 10 33.66 4.64 10.42
C SER A 10 34.01 5.30 11.75
N ASP A 11 33.10 6.09 12.32
CA ASP A 11 33.24 6.69 13.66
C ASP A 11 32.91 5.71 14.80
N GLY A 12 32.66 4.43 14.51
CA GLY A 12 32.39 3.39 15.52
C GLY A 12 31.07 3.54 16.28
N LYS A 13 30.17 4.43 15.84
CA LYS A 13 28.84 4.62 16.44
C LYS A 13 27.82 3.75 15.74
N THR A 14 27.17 2.87 16.49
CA THR A 14 26.04 2.06 16.00
C THR A 14 24.86 2.97 15.64
N VAL A 15 24.58 3.11 14.34
CA VAL A 15 23.43 3.90 13.88
C VAL A 15 22.14 3.10 14.05
N GLU A 16 21.50 3.21 15.21
CA GLU A 16 20.11 2.79 15.37
C GLU A 16 19.22 3.62 14.44
N THR A 17 18.93 3.08 13.26
CA THR A 17 18.01 3.73 12.35
C THR A 17 16.61 3.26 12.66
N LYS A 18 15.77 4.16 13.21
CA LYS A 18 14.33 3.92 13.32
C LYS A 18 13.78 3.42 11.97
N LYS A 19 13.08 2.29 11.99
CA LYS A 19 12.53 1.66 10.79
C LYS A 19 11.61 2.66 10.09
N PRO A 20 11.91 3.06 8.84
CA PRO A 20 11.15 4.09 8.19
C PRO A 20 9.78 3.52 7.78
N ILE A 21 8.73 4.29 8.08
CA ILE A 21 7.37 3.98 7.67
C ILE A 21 7.20 4.51 6.25
N ASN A 22 7.04 3.60 5.30
CA ASN A 22 6.92 3.93 3.89
C ASN A 22 5.76 3.15 3.28
N VAL A 23 5.13 3.77 2.29
CA VAL A 23 4.19 3.11 1.40
C VAL A 23 4.91 1.97 0.68
N LYS A 24 4.31 0.79 0.69
CA LYS A 24 4.78 -0.37 -0.06
C LYS A 24 4.14 -0.34 -1.43
N TYR A 25 4.90 -0.69 -2.45
CA TYR A 25 4.44 -0.67 -3.83
C TYR A 25 4.98 -1.87 -4.59
N GLY A 26 4.34 -2.17 -5.72
CA GLY A 26 4.69 -3.28 -6.60
C GLY A 26 3.80 -4.50 -6.38
N LEU A 27 3.40 -5.13 -7.48
CA LEU A 27 2.41 -6.21 -7.49
C LEU A 27 2.81 -7.37 -6.56
N ASN A 28 3.98 -7.96 -6.79
CA ASN A 28 4.46 -9.14 -6.04
C ASN A 28 4.68 -8.85 -4.55
N HIS A 29 5.09 -7.62 -4.23
CA HIS A 29 5.34 -7.25 -2.84
C HIS A 29 4.02 -6.98 -2.09
N VAL A 30 3.08 -6.29 -2.73
CA VAL A 30 1.77 -6.01 -2.12
C VAL A 30 0.99 -7.30 -1.91
N THR A 31 1.01 -8.21 -2.88
CA THR A 31 0.34 -9.51 -2.81
C THR A 31 0.89 -10.37 -1.68
N TYR A 32 2.21 -10.44 -1.54
CA TYR A 32 2.84 -11.07 -0.38
C TYR A 32 2.39 -10.45 0.96
N LEU A 33 2.23 -9.12 1.04
CA LEU A 33 1.79 -8.45 2.26
C LEU A 33 0.31 -8.70 2.57
N ILE A 34 -0.53 -8.87 1.55
CA ILE A 34 -1.93 -9.26 1.68
C ILE A 34 -2.01 -10.69 2.21
N ASP A 35 -1.24 -11.63 1.65
CA ASP A 35 -1.21 -13.02 2.11
C ASP A 35 -0.74 -13.16 3.56
N GLN A 36 0.19 -12.30 3.97
CA GLN A 36 0.69 -12.25 5.35
C GLN A 36 -0.23 -11.47 6.31
N ASN A 37 -1.36 -10.95 5.83
CA ASN A 37 -2.29 -10.08 6.56
C ASN A 37 -1.59 -8.89 7.26
N LYS A 38 -0.53 -8.36 6.64
CA LYS A 38 0.22 -7.18 7.13
C LYS A 38 -0.22 -5.89 6.44
N ALA A 39 -1.04 -6.00 5.41
CA ALA A 39 -1.62 -4.87 4.70
C ALA A 39 -2.82 -4.32 5.48
N GLN A 40 -2.80 -3.03 5.80
CA GLN A 40 -3.92 -2.34 6.43
C GLN A 40 -4.88 -1.72 5.41
N LEU A 41 -4.36 -1.28 4.27
CA LEU A 41 -5.13 -0.75 3.14
C LEU A 41 -4.39 -1.03 1.84
N VAL A 42 -5.14 -1.44 0.81
CA VAL A 42 -4.64 -1.65 -0.55
C VAL A 42 -5.31 -0.67 -1.51
N VAL A 43 -4.51 -0.03 -2.36
CA VAL A 43 -4.97 0.92 -3.38
C VAL A 43 -4.64 0.34 -4.75
N ILE A 44 -5.65 0.17 -5.59
CA ILE A 44 -5.55 -0.42 -6.92
C ILE A 44 -5.83 0.66 -7.97
N ALA A 45 -4.98 0.76 -8.99
CA ALA A 45 -5.24 1.63 -10.13
C ALA A 45 -6.25 0.99 -11.10
N HIS A 46 -7.15 1.80 -11.65
CA HIS A 46 -8.14 1.33 -12.64
C HIS A 46 -7.60 1.15 -14.08
N ASP A 47 -6.50 1.81 -14.42
CA ASP A 47 -5.96 1.99 -15.78
C ASP A 47 -4.69 1.16 -16.00
N VAL A 48 -4.65 0.00 -15.35
CA VAL A 48 -3.56 -0.96 -15.51
C VAL A 48 -3.77 -1.72 -16.81
N ASP A 49 -2.69 -1.78 -17.58
CA ASP A 49 -2.62 -2.48 -18.85
C ASP A 49 -1.36 -3.35 -18.78
N PRO A 50 -1.46 -4.69 -18.80
CA PRO A 50 -2.66 -5.52 -18.95
C PRO A 50 -3.55 -5.62 -17.68
N ILE A 51 -4.87 -5.75 -17.85
CA ILE A 51 -5.87 -5.75 -16.74
C ILE A 51 -5.86 -7.03 -15.90
N GLU A 52 -5.40 -8.13 -16.49
CA GLU A 52 -5.25 -9.45 -15.89
C GLU A 52 -4.34 -9.41 -14.65
N LEU A 53 -3.43 -8.43 -14.58
CA LEU A 53 -2.55 -8.25 -13.44
C LEU A 53 -3.31 -7.84 -12.16
N VAL A 54 -4.43 -7.14 -12.28
CA VAL A 54 -5.15 -6.56 -11.12
C VAL A 54 -6.55 -7.12 -10.93
N VAL A 55 -7.11 -7.84 -11.89
CA VAL A 55 -8.49 -8.38 -11.84
C VAL A 55 -8.76 -9.25 -10.61
N TRP A 56 -7.75 -9.98 -10.14
CA TRP A 56 -7.86 -10.92 -9.02
C TRP A 56 -7.58 -10.27 -7.66
N LEU A 57 -7.01 -9.06 -7.62
CA LEU A 57 -6.64 -8.39 -6.37
C LEU A 57 -7.85 -8.07 -5.48
N PRO A 58 -8.99 -7.54 -5.99
CA PRO A 58 -10.17 -7.30 -5.17
C PRO A 58 -10.68 -8.59 -4.50
N ALA A 59 -10.69 -9.71 -5.24
CA ALA A 59 -11.10 -11.00 -4.72
C ALA A 59 -10.17 -11.51 -3.61
N LEU A 60 -8.84 -11.32 -3.78
CA LEU A 60 -7.87 -11.68 -2.75
C LEU A 60 -8.03 -10.81 -1.50
N CYS A 61 -8.14 -9.49 -1.65
CA CYS A 61 -8.31 -8.57 -0.52
C CYS A 61 -9.57 -8.91 0.28
N ARG A 62 -10.67 -9.27 -0.38
CA ARG A 62 -11.91 -9.69 0.29
C ARG A 62 -11.74 -10.99 1.07
N LYS A 63 -11.08 -12.01 0.48
CA LYS A 63 -10.85 -13.29 1.16
C LYS A 63 -10.04 -13.13 2.46
N MET A 64 -9.14 -12.16 2.48
CA MET A 64 -8.31 -11.83 3.65
C MET A 64 -8.90 -10.72 4.53
N GLU A 65 -10.12 -10.24 4.23
CA GLU A 65 -10.81 -9.16 4.94
C GLU A 65 -10.05 -7.81 4.98
N ILE A 66 -9.15 -7.60 4.02
CA ILE A 66 -8.37 -6.37 3.89
C ILE A 66 -9.18 -5.34 3.09
N PRO A 67 -9.32 -4.10 3.56
CA PRO A 67 -9.99 -3.05 2.82
C PRO A 67 -9.18 -2.65 1.59
N TYR A 68 -9.86 -2.51 0.45
CA TYR A 68 -9.25 -2.11 -0.81
C TYR A 68 -10.02 -0.95 -1.44
N CYS A 69 -9.33 -0.09 -2.17
CA CYS A 69 -9.96 0.96 -2.96
C CYS A 69 -9.43 0.98 -4.39
N ILE A 70 -10.32 1.29 -5.33
CA ILE A 70 -9.99 1.46 -6.75
C ILE A 70 -9.92 2.96 -7.03
N VAL A 71 -8.74 3.43 -7.47
CA VAL A 71 -8.44 4.84 -7.70
C VAL A 71 -8.14 5.09 -9.17
N LYS A 72 -8.58 6.26 -9.65
CA LYS A 72 -8.29 6.71 -11.01
C LYS A 72 -6.83 7.17 -11.16
N GLY A 73 -6.09 6.51 -12.05
CA GLY A 73 -4.79 6.95 -12.57
C GLY A 73 -3.58 6.27 -11.91
N LYS A 74 -2.96 5.32 -12.60
CA LYS A 74 -1.70 4.66 -12.18
C LYS A 74 -0.52 5.64 -12.14
N THR A 75 -0.57 6.69 -12.94
CA THR A 75 0.42 7.78 -12.92
C THR A 75 0.37 8.54 -11.60
N ARG A 76 -0.83 8.83 -11.08
CA ARG A 76 -1.01 9.53 -9.79
C ARG A 76 -0.49 8.69 -8.63
N LEU A 77 -0.75 7.38 -8.64
CA LEU A 77 -0.13 6.45 -7.67
C LEU A 77 1.39 6.40 -7.81
N GLY A 78 1.90 6.44 -9.05
CA GLY A 78 3.33 6.53 -9.35
C GLY A 78 3.98 7.76 -8.73
N THR A 79 3.37 8.93 -8.86
CA THR A 79 3.89 10.20 -8.30
C THR A 79 4.13 10.12 -6.80
N ILE A 80 3.24 9.45 -6.05
CA ILE A 80 3.37 9.29 -4.58
C ILE A 80 4.64 8.51 -4.21
N VAL A 81 5.02 7.52 -5.01
CA VAL A 81 6.21 6.69 -4.79
C VAL A 81 7.43 7.13 -5.60
N HIS A 82 7.35 8.31 -6.22
CA HIS A 82 8.38 8.85 -7.11
C HIS A 82 8.74 7.91 -8.28
N LYS A 83 7.72 7.30 -8.89
CA LYS A 83 7.81 6.49 -10.10
C LYS A 83 6.90 7.06 -11.19
N LYS A 84 7.16 6.69 -12.45
CA LYS A 84 6.28 7.08 -13.57
C LYS A 84 4.88 6.50 -13.41
N THR A 85 4.78 5.26 -12.93
CA THR A 85 3.52 4.52 -12.76
C THR A 85 3.62 3.56 -11.58
N ALA A 86 2.52 3.39 -10.86
CA ALA A 86 2.34 2.31 -9.89
C ALA A 86 0.94 1.69 -10.06
N ALA A 87 0.88 0.37 -10.24
CA ALA A 87 -0.38 -0.35 -10.39
C ALA A 87 -1.09 -0.54 -9.05
N VAL A 88 -0.32 -0.80 -7.98
CA VAL A 88 -0.84 -1.10 -6.65
C VAL A 88 0.05 -0.47 -5.58
N LEU A 89 -0.59 0.11 -4.57
CA LEU A 89 0.06 0.59 -3.35
C LEU A 89 -0.55 -0.08 -2.12
N CYS A 90 0.23 -0.21 -1.06
CA CYS A 90 -0.20 -0.78 0.20
C CYS A 90 0.37 0.02 1.37
N LEU A 91 -0.45 0.21 2.40
CA LEU A 91 -0.05 0.73 3.69
C LEU A 91 0.02 -0.43 4.69
N THR A 92 1.18 -0.63 5.33
CA THR A 92 1.37 -1.67 6.36
C THR A 92 1.34 -1.12 7.78
N THR A 93 1.79 0.12 7.93
CA THR A 93 1.95 0.78 9.23
C THR A 93 1.67 2.25 9.02
N VAL A 94 0.87 2.83 9.90
CA VAL A 94 0.56 4.27 9.95
C VAL A 94 1.13 4.84 11.23
N LYS A 95 1.54 6.11 11.22
CA LYS A 95 1.97 6.82 12.43
C LYS A 95 0.78 6.97 13.38
N ASN A 96 1.06 7.13 14.67
CA ASN A 96 -0.01 7.27 15.66
C ASN A 96 -0.83 8.57 15.45
N GLU A 97 -0.17 9.63 14.97
CA GLU A 97 -0.79 10.93 14.66
C GLU A 97 -1.89 10.80 13.58
N ASP A 98 -1.63 10.04 12.51
CA ASP A 98 -2.52 9.91 11.36
C ASP A 98 -3.58 8.80 11.54
N LYS A 99 -3.53 8.06 12.66
CA LYS A 99 -4.35 6.85 12.86
C LYS A 99 -5.84 7.15 12.90
N MET A 100 -6.25 8.28 13.47
CA MET A 100 -7.66 8.67 13.56
C MET A 100 -8.26 8.99 12.19
N GLU A 101 -7.55 9.77 11.37
CA GLU A 101 -7.99 10.08 10.01
C GLU A 101 -8.00 8.84 9.13
N PHE A 102 -6.98 7.99 9.29
CA PHE A 102 -6.90 6.73 8.57
C PHE A 102 -8.10 5.81 8.85
N SER A 103 -8.54 5.68 10.11
CA SER A 103 -9.73 4.89 10.45
C SER A 103 -11.00 5.39 9.76
N ARG A 104 -11.20 6.71 9.65
CA ARG A 104 -12.35 7.28 8.93
C ARG A 104 -12.30 6.92 7.44
N ILE A 105 -11.12 6.97 6.84
CA ILE A 105 -10.92 6.59 5.44
C ILE A 105 -11.18 5.10 5.24
N LEU A 106 -10.74 4.23 6.16
CA LEU A 106 -10.99 2.78 6.09
C LEU A 106 -12.48 2.47 6.13
N GLU A 107 -13.23 3.11 7.01
CA GLU A 107 -14.68 2.92 7.13
C GLU A 107 -15.41 3.35 5.85
N ALA A 108 -15.06 4.53 5.31
CA ALA A 108 -15.60 5.01 4.04
C ALA A 108 -15.26 4.08 2.86
N ILE A 109 -14.08 3.48 2.84
CA ILE A 109 -13.66 2.55 1.78
C ILE A 109 -14.41 1.23 1.89
N LYS A 110 -14.54 0.66 3.09
CA LYS A 110 -15.25 -0.60 3.32
C LYS A 110 -16.70 -0.53 2.83
N ALA A 111 -17.41 0.54 3.21
CA ALA A 111 -18.80 0.77 2.82
C ALA A 111 -18.99 0.92 1.29
N ASN A 112 -17.96 1.39 0.58
CA ASN A 112 -18.03 1.62 -0.86
C ASN A 112 -17.61 0.42 -1.71
N PHE A 113 -16.63 -0.37 -1.25
CA PHE A 113 -15.99 -1.41 -2.08
C PHE A 113 -16.13 -2.83 -1.52
N ASN A 114 -15.93 -3.02 -0.21
CA ASN A 114 -15.95 -4.36 0.37
C ASN A 114 -17.37 -4.89 0.52
N ASP A 115 -18.30 -4.04 0.99
CA ASP A 115 -19.69 -4.44 1.26
C ASP A 115 -20.51 -4.57 -0.02
N LYS A 116 -20.17 -3.77 -1.05
CA LYS A 116 -20.84 -3.79 -2.35
C LYS A 116 -20.25 -4.81 -3.34
N TYR A 117 -19.26 -5.60 -2.94
CA TYR A 117 -18.61 -6.53 -3.85
C TYR A 117 -19.59 -7.54 -4.46
N GLU A 118 -20.56 -8.03 -3.69
CA GLU A 118 -21.58 -8.96 -4.20
C GLU A 118 -22.52 -8.31 -5.22
N GLU A 119 -22.71 -6.99 -5.19
CA GLU A 119 -23.56 -6.27 -6.14
C GLU A 119 -22.86 -6.04 -7.50
N TYR A 120 -21.53 -5.99 -7.50
CA TYR A 120 -20.72 -5.70 -8.69
C TYR A 120 -20.09 -6.93 -9.34
N ARG A 121 -20.30 -8.12 -8.77
CA ARG A 121 -19.82 -9.41 -9.30
C ARG A 121 -20.76 -9.95 -10.38
#